data_AF-A0A7Y7YIX1-F1
#
_entry.id   AF-A0A7Y7YIX1-F1
#
_cell.length_a   1.000
_cell.length_b   1.000
_cell.length_c   1.000
_cell.angle_alpha   90.00
_cell.angle_beta   90.00
_cell.angle_gamma   90.00
#
_symmetry.space_group_name_H-M   'P 1'
#
loop_
_entity.id
_entity.type
_entity.pdbx_description
1 polymer ?
#
loop_
_entity_poly.entity_id
_entity_poly.type
_entity_poly.pdbx_seq_one_letter_code
_entity_poly.pdbx_strand_id
1 'polypeptide(L)'
;MDDSRYQKWMMPLIYVQGFDMWFYEILNGLARMDAKLVAEDHWMTSFPEGVSRGDSDREKDHYTYSYLWVLGGYELIRTIWQQLNEGKHPHAKTFRKLVEDFKKVRMPLAKLESPRKLKGNLPIARVAIARPEGVCWILSNKLVVSRIELSDLLIKALNKIGEVRNIKQVRRKNIFDEIDTGQSEH
;
A
#
# COMPACT_ATOMS: atom_id res chain seq x y z
N MET A 1 -4.07 -15.16 10.32
CA MET A 1 -3.36 -13.99 9.78
C MET A 1 -2.05 -14.51 9.22
N ASP A 2 -1.59 -14.01 8.08
CA ASP A 2 -0.26 -14.36 7.57
C ASP A 2 0.79 -13.53 8.30
N ASP A 3 1.47 -14.13 9.27
CA ASP A 3 2.48 -13.44 10.08
C ASP A 3 3.67 -12.97 9.22
N SER A 4 4.05 -13.77 8.22
CA SER A 4 5.13 -13.40 7.28
C SER A 4 4.74 -12.15 6.47
N ARG A 5 3.46 -12.02 6.11
CA ARG A 5 2.93 -10.82 5.47
C ARG A 5 2.94 -9.63 6.40
N TYR A 6 2.49 -9.80 7.64
CA TYR A 6 2.46 -8.71 8.62
C TYR A 6 3.87 -8.18 8.92
N GLN A 7 4.88 -9.06 8.99
CA GLN A 7 6.28 -8.65 9.20
C GLN A 7 6.80 -7.64 8.16
N LYS A 8 6.32 -7.70 6.91
CA LYS A 8 6.69 -6.73 5.86
C LYS A 8 6.23 -5.30 6.18
N TRP A 9 5.26 -5.13 7.08
CA TRP A 9 4.73 -3.83 7.49
C TRP A 9 5.45 -3.20 8.69
N MET A 10 6.31 -3.93 9.40
CA MET A 10 6.95 -3.43 10.62
C MET A 10 7.78 -2.16 10.39
N MET A 11 8.62 -2.14 9.37
CA MET A 11 9.40 -0.95 9.03
C MET A 11 8.53 0.22 8.53
N PRO A 12 7.58 0.00 7.58
CA PRO A 12 6.60 1.02 7.20
C PRO A 12 5.86 1.67 8.39
N LEU A 13 5.48 0.88 9.40
CA LEU A 13 4.80 1.37 10.61
C LEU A 13 5.68 2.32 11.41
N ILE A 14 6.98 2.03 11.54
CA ILE A 14 7.93 2.92 12.21
C ILE A 14 8.09 4.22 11.40
N TYR A 15 8.21 4.11 10.07
CA TYR A 15 8.45 5.29 9.23
C TYR A 15 7.27 6.24 9.16
N VAL A 16 6.04 5.74 9.22
CA VAL A 16 4.85 6.59 9.12
C VAL A 16 4.68 7.51 10.34
N GLN A 17 5.20 7.13 11.51
CA GLN A 17 5.11 7.93 12.74
C GLN A 17 5.75 9.31 12.61
N GLY A 18 6.78 9.46 11.76
CA GLY A 18 7.39 10.78 11.56
C GLY A 18 6.61 11.72 10.65
N PHE A 19 5.38 11.37 10.26
CA PHE A 19 4.42 12.30 9.64
C PHE A 19 3.42 12.76 10.70
N ASP A 20 2.72 11.80 11.29
CA ASP A 20 1.73 12.01 12.34
C ASP A 20 1.56 10.69 13.11
N MET A 21 1.40 10.76 14.43
CA MET A 21 1.19 9.58 15.27
C MET A 21 -0.12 8.86 14.91
N TRP A 22 -1.15 9.59 14.48
CA TRP A 22 -2.42 9.02 14.03
C TRP A 22 -2.27 8.13 12.78
N PHE A 23 -1.28 8.39 11.92
CA PHE A 23 -1.05 7.55 10.75
C PHE A 23 -0.55 6.16 11.12
N TYR A 24 0.12 6.01 12.27
CA TYR A 24 0.49 4.69 12.77
C TYR A 24 -0.74 3.84 13.05
N GLU A 25 -1.76 4.39 13.71
CA GLU A 25 -2.98 3.64 14.05
C GLU A 25 -3.72 3.19 12.79
N ILE A 26 -3.91 4.10 11.84
CA ILE A 26 -4.54 3.77 10.55
C ILE A 26 -3.73 2.72 9.80
N LEU A 27 -2.41 2.92 9.67
CA LEU A 27 -1.56 2.01 8.92
C LEU A 27 -1.47 0.63 9.61
N ASN A 28 -1.47 0.56 10.94
CA ASN A 28 -1.48 -0.69 11.69
C ASN A 28 -2.77 -1.47 11.44
N GLY A 29 -3.91 -0.78 11.45
CA GLY A 29 -5.20 -1.36 11.06
C GLY A 29 -5.16 -1.93 9.64
N LEU A 30 -4.64 -1.17 8.68
CA LEU A 30 -4.48 -1.61 7.28
C LEU A 30 -3.50 -2.75 7.11
N ALA A 31 -2.39 -2.77 7.84
CA ALA A 31 -1.39 -3.83 7.81
C ALA A 31 -1.95 -5.15 8.34
N ARG A 32 -2.68 -5.11 9.46
CA ARG A 32 -3.38 -6.28 10.01
C ARG A 32 -4.46 -6.78 9.06
N MET A 33 -5.22 -5.87 8.45
CA MET A 33 -6.24 -6.23 7.46
C MET A 33 -5.58 -6.88 6.23
N ASP A 34 -4.50 -6.31 5.69
CA ASP A 34 -3.75 -6.87 4.57
C ASP A 34 -3.27 -8.30 4.85
N ALA A 35 -2.65 -8.53 6.01
CA ALA A 35 -2.15 -9.85 6.41
C ALA A 35 -3.26 -10.89 6.59
N LYS A 36 -4.47 -10.47 7.01
CA LYS A 36 -5.63 -11.37 7.05
C LYS A 36 -6.13 -11.68 5.64
N LEU A 37 -6.24 -10.66 4.79
CA LEU A 37 -6.71 -10.82 3.41
C LEU A 37 -5.76 -11.66 2.57
N VAL A 38 -4.44 -11.56 2.75
CA VAL A 38 -3.46 -12.40 2.04
C VAL A 38 -3.58 -13.87 2.45
N ALA A 39 -3.76 -14.15 3.75
CA ALA A 39 -4.02 -15.53 4.20
C ALA A 39 -5.31 -16.09 3.57
N GLU A 40 -6.33 -15.26 3.47
CA GLU A 40 -7.61 -15.62 2.85
C GLU A 40 -7.49 -15.81 1.33
N ASP A 41 -6.71 -14.97 0.65
CA ASP A 41 -6.39 -15.12 -0.78
C ASP A 41 -5.71 -16.47 -1.07
N HIS A 42 -4.75 -16.88 -0.23
CA HIS A 42 -4.11 -18.20 -0.35
C HIS A 42 -5.10 -19.34 -0.19
N TRP A 43 -6.04 -19.23 0.76
CA TRP A 43 -7.10 -20.22 0.94
C TRP A 43 -7.98 -20.29 -0.32
N MET A 44 -8.47 -19.14 -0.82
CA MET A 44 -9.34 -19.08 -1.99
C MET A 44 -8.69 -19.55 -3.29
N THR A 45 -7.38 -19.39 -3.41
CA THR A 45 -6.57 -19.81 -4.56
C THR A 45 -6.07 -21.24 -4.46
N SER A 46 -6.28 -21.95 -3.34
CA SER A 46 -5.90 -23.36 -3.18
C SER A 46 -6.87 -24.37 -3.81
N PHE A 47 -8.14 -24.00 -3.98
CA PHE A 47 -9.16 -24.86 -4.62
C PHE A 47 -8.96 -24.88 -6.12
N PRO A 48 -9.20 -25.95 -6.89
CA PRO A 48 -9.16 -25.92 -8.37
C PRO A 48 -10.22 -24.99 -8.98
N GLU A 49 -10.04 -24.57 -10.23
CA GLU A 49 -11.08 -23.81 -10.95
C GLU A 49 -12.36 -24.64 -11.12
N GLY A 50 -13.52 -23.99 -11.03
CA GLY A 50 -14.83 -24.64 -11.19
C GLY A 50 -15.33 -25.42 -9.96
N VAL A 51 -14.51 -25.55 -8.91
CA VAL A 51 -14.93 -26.14 -7.63
C VAL A 51 -15.66 -25.07 -6.80
N SER A 52 -16.89 -25.38 -6.39
CA SER A 52 -17.64 -24.52 -5.47
C SER A 52 -16.90 -24.41 -4.14
N ARG A 53 -16.66 -23.19 -3.68
CA ARG A 53 -15.95 -22.90 -2.41
C ARG A 53 -16.81 -23.15 -1.17
N GLY A 54 -18.09 -23.52 -1.35
CA GLY A 54 -19.00 -23.91 -0.28
C GLY A 54 -19.50 -22.77 0.62
N ASP A 55 -18.84 -21.62 0.63
CA ASP A 55 -19.16 -20.48 1.50
C ASP A 55 -19.22 -19.17 0.71
N SER A 56 -20.43 -18.88 0.19
CA SER A 56 -20.65 -17.68 -0.63
C SER A 56 -20.57 -16.38 0.17
N ASP A 57 -20.82 -16.43 1.48
CA ASP A 57 -20.85 -15.24 2.32
C ASP A 57 -19.43 -14.85 2.73
N ARG A 58 -18.58 -15.82 3.07
CA ARG A 58 -17.14 -15.59 3.26
C ARG A 58 -16.48 -14.98 2.03
N GLU A 59 -16.87 -15.39 0.83
CA GLU A 59 -16.36 -14.79 -0.42
C GLU A 59 -16.80 -13.32 -0.59
N LYS A 60 -18.08 -13.01 -0.33
CA LYS A 60 -18.60 -11.64 -0.39
C LYS A 60 -17.95 -10.74 0.66
N ASP A 61 -17.76 -11.24 1.87
CA ASP A 61 -17.09 -10.52 2.95
C ASP A 61 -15.64 -10.23 2.58
N HIS A 62 -14.93 -11.21 2.01
CA HIS A 62 -13.55 -11.03 1.56
C HIS A 62 -13.42 -9.96 0.47
N TYR A 63 -14.34 -9.94 -0.50
CA TYR A 63 -14.39 -8.87 -1.51
C TYR A 63 -14.67 -7.51 -0.89
N THR A 64 -15.59 -7.46 0.07
CA THR A 64 -15.94 -6.21 0.79
C THR A 64 -14.76 -5.69 1.59
N TYR A 65 -14.08 -6.53 2.35
CA TYR A 65 -12.90 -6.15 3.12
C TYR A 65 -11.73 -5.75 2.20
N SER A 66 -11.53 -6.45 1.09
CA SER A 66 -10.55 -6.08 0.06
C SER A 66 -10.82 -4.69 -0.53
N TYR A 67 -12.09 -4.37 -0.78
CA TYR A 67 -12.51 -3.05 -1.22
C TYR A 67 -12.23 -1.97 -0.16
N LEU A 68 -12.65 -2.19 1.08
CA LEU A 68 -12.43 -1.25 2.19
C LEU A 68 -10.94 -1.00 2.43
N TRP A 69 -10.10 -2.03 2.26
CA TRP A 69 -8.65 -1.89 2.33
C TRP A 69 -8.12 -0.92 1.27
N VAL A 70 -8.57 -1.02 0.02
CA VAL A 70 -8.15 -0.10 -1.06
C VAL A 70 -8.59 1.33 -0.77
N LEU A 71 -9.80 1.53 -0.24
CA LEU A 71 -10.27 2.87 0.15
C LEU A 71 -9.40 3.47 1.26
N GLY A 72 -9.17 2.72 2.34
CA GLY A 72 -8.36 3.18 3.46
C GLY A 72 -6.92 3.47 3.06
N GLY A 73 -6.31 2.57 2.28
CA GLY A 73 -4.97 2.76 1.72
C GLY A 73 -4.87 4.03 0.86
N TYR A 74 -5.84 4.24 -0.03
CA TYR A 74 -5.87 5.44 -0.88
C TYR A 74 -5.89 6.74 -0.07
N GLU A 75 -6.78 6.83 0.93
CA GLU A 75 -6.91 8.07 1.72
C GLU A 75 -5.65 8.35 2.57
N LEU A 76 -5.03 7.30 3.14
CA LEU A 76 -3.74 7.44 3.83
C LEU A 76 -2.66 7.97 2.89
N ILE A 77 -2.50 7.34 1.72
CA ILE A 77 -1.48 7.72 0.73
C ILE A 77 -1.70 9.15 0.22
N ARG A 78 -2.96 9.52 -0.05
CA ARG A 78 -3.32 10.87 -0.50
C ARG A 78 -2.94 11.92 0.55
N THR A 79 -3.18 11.64 1.81
CA THR A 79 -2.87 12.56 2.92
C THR A 79 -1.36 12.69 3.11
N ILE A 80 -0.61 11.58 3.09
CA ILE A 80 0.86 11.60 3.13
C ILE A 80 1.43 12.37 1.93
N TRP A 81 0.89 12.14 0.73
CA TRP A 81 1.31 12.85 -0.47
C TRP A 81 1.13 14.37 -0.34
N GLN A 82 -0.01 14.84 0.20
CA GLN A 82 -0.26 16.26 0.42
C GLN A 82 0.81 16.89 1.32
N GLN A 83 1.08 16.28 2.48
CA GLN A 83 2.12 16.74 3.40
C GLN A 83 3.52 16.76 2.75
N LEU A 84 3.87 15.69 2.02
CA LEU A 84 5.15 15.62 1.30
C LEU A 84 5.27 16.68 0.22
N ASN A 85 4.19 16.97 -0.49
CA ASN A 85 4.17 17.93 -1.60
C ASN A 85 4.29 19.37 -1.08
N GLU A 86 3.56 19.71 -0.02
CA GLU A 86 3.65 21.00 0.67
C GLU A 86 5.07 21.23 1.23
N GLY A 87 5.65 20.20 1.85
CA GLY A 87 7.03 20.24 2.35
C GLY A 87 8.12 20.10 1.27
N LYS A 88 7.75 20.06 -0.03
CA LYS A 88 8.67 19.85 -1.18
C LYS A 88 9.62 18.65 -1.00
N HIS A 89 9.14 17.60 -0.35
CA HIS A 89 9.96 16.43 -0.03
C HIS A 89 10.36 15.66 -1.30
N PRO A 90 11.60 15.12 -1.39
CA PRO A 90 12.07 14.40 -2.59
C PRO A 90 11.16 13.24 -3.02
N HIS A 91 10.46 12.61 -2.08
CA HIS A 91 9.54 11.49 -2.35
C HIS A 91 8.11 11.90 -2.72
N ALA A 92 7.78 13.19 -2.78
CA ALA A 92 6.43 13.64 -3.18
C ALA A 92 6.01 13.07 -4.55
N LYS A 93 6.94 12.97 -5.51
CA LYS A 93 6.67 12.34 -6.83
C LYS A 93 6.37 10.84 -6.73
N THR A 94 7.04 10.13 -5.81
CA THR A 94 6.79 8.69 -5.59
C THR A 94 5.37 8.48 -5.06
N PHE A 95 4.98 9.28 -4.06
CA PHE A 95 3.64 9.22 -3.49
C PHE A 95 2.56 9.69 -4.47
N ARG A 96 2.84 10.70 -5.30
CA ARG A 96 1.94 11.09 -6.39
C ARG A 96 1.64 9.93 -7.33
N LYS A 97 2.67 9.18 -7.75
CA LYS A 97 2.48 8.00 -8.60
C LYS A 97 1.62 6.94 -7.90
N LEU A 98 1.90 6.69 -6.62
CA LEU A 98 1.13 5.73 -5.82
C LEU A 98 -0.34 6.13 -5.67
N VAL A 99 -0.63 7.42 -5.45
CA VAL A 99 -1.99 7.98 -5.48
C VAL A 99 -2.67 7.65 -6.82
N GLU A 100 -1.98 7.87 -7.95
CA GLU A 100 -2.54 7.57 -9.26
C GLU A 100 -2.76 6.05 -9.48
N ASP A 101 -1.90 5.20 -8.95
CA ASP A 101 -2.07 3.74 -9.02
C ASP A 101 -3.30 3.28 -8.22
N PHE A 102 -3.49 3.78 -6.99
CA PHE A 102 -4.69 3.49 -6.20
C PHE A 102 -5.96 4.08 -6.81
N LYS A 103 -5.90 5.27 -7.42
CA LYS A 103 -7.06 5.90 -8.08
C LYS A 103 -7.66 5.04 -9.17
N LYS A 104 -6.86 4.26 -9.89
CA LYS A 104 -7.35 3.36 -10.96
C LYS A 104 -8.41 2.39 -10.45
N VAL A 105 -8.25 1.91 -9.22
CA VAL A 105 -9.18 0.96 -8.58
C VAL A 105 -10.21 1.70 -7.71
N ARG A 106 -9.77 2.66 -6.90
CA ARG A 106 -10.65 3.42 -5.98
C ARG A 106 -11.77 4.14 -6.71
N MET A 107 -11.48 4.78 -7.84
CA MET A 107 -12.48 5.59 -8.57
C MET A 107 -13.63 4.75 -9.12
N PRO A 108 -13.38 3.63 -9.82
CA PRO A 108 -14.45 2.71 -10.23
C PRO A 108 -15.29 2.19 -9.08
N LEU A 109 -14.65 1.83 -7.97
CA LEU A 109 -15.35 1.22 -6.86
C LEU A 109 -16.18 2.23 -6.07
N ALA A 110 -15.66 3.44 -5.85
CA ALA A 110 -16.38 4.49 -5.13
C ALA A 110 -17.52 5.13 -5.94
N LYS A 111 -17.41 5.14 -7.27
CA LYS A 111 -18.43 5.73 -8.15
C LYS A 111 -19.39 4.72 -8.76
N LEU A 112 -19.08 3.42 -8.67
CA LEU A 112 -19.77 2.37 -9.43
C LEU A 112 -19.81 2.68 -10.94
N GLU A 113 -18.76 3.32 -11.45
CA GLU A 113 -18.67 3.79 -12.83
C GLU A 113 -17.24 3.68 -13.39
N SER A 114 -17.15 3.37 -14.67
CA SER A 114 -15.91 3.36 -15.45
C SER A 114 -15.11 4.68 -15.37
N PRO A 115 -13.76 4.66 -15.26
CA PRO A 115 -12.96 5.87 -15.40
C PRO A 115 -13.11 6.42 -16.82
N ARG A 116 -13.67 7.62 -16.96
CA ARG A 116 -13.94 8.29 -18.26
C ARG A 116 -12.73 8.39 -19.23
N LYS A 117 -11.51 8.07 -18.79
CA LYS A 117 -10.25 8.24 -19.53
C LYS A 117 -9.61 6.95 -20.09
N LEU A 118 -10.19 5.77 -19.92
CA LEU A 118 -9.63 4.52 -20.49
C LEU A 118 -10.54 4.00 -21.63
N LYS A 119 -9.95 3.75 -22.82
CA LYS A 119 -10.66 3.16 -23.98
C LYS A 119 -10.87 1.65 -23.76
N GLY A 120 -12.09 1.15 -24.01
CA GLY A 120 -12.42 -0.29 -23.91
C GLY A 120 -12.75 -0.80 -22.51
N ASN A 121 -13.27 0.08 -21.64
CA ASN A 121 -13.58 -0.24 -20.25
C ASN A 121 -14.84 -1.07 -20.06
N LEU A 122 -14.84 -1.84 -18.97
CA LEU A 122 -16.07 -2.36 -18.38
C LEU A 122 -16.87 -1.20 -17.75
N PRO A 123 -18.22 -1.25 -17.77
CA PRO A 123 -19.05 -0.20 -17.16
C PRO A 123 -18.76 0.01 -15.67
N ILE A 124 -18.39 -1.07 -14.96
CA ILE A 124 -18.00 -1.13 -13.56
C ILE A 124 -16.80 -2.06 -13.44
N ALA A 125 -15.87 -1.75 -12.53
CA ALA A 125 -14.77 -2.67 -12.22
C ALA A 125 -15.33 -4.00 -11.71
N ARG A 126 -14.93 -5.11 -12.34
CA ARG A 126 -15.34 -6.45 -11.90
C ARG A 126 -14.32 -6.99 -10.92
N VAL A 127 -14.79 -7.42 -9.76
CA VAL A 127 -13.96 -8.19 -8.82
C VAL A 127 -13.77 -9.60 -9.37
N ALA A 128 -12.57 -10.14 -9.21
CA ALA A 128 -12.22 -11.51 -9.54
C ALA A 128 -11.16 -12.02 -8.56
N ILE A 129 -10.90 -13.32 -8.58
CA ILE A 129 -9.76 -13.94 -7.90
C ILE A 129 -8.80 -14.43 -8.97
N ALA A 130 -7.62 -13.81 -9.02
CA ALA A 130 -6.52 -14.24 -9.87
C ALA A 130 -5.62 -15.22 -9.10
N ARG A 131 -4.95 -16.12 -9.82
CA ARG A 131 -3.93 -17.00 -9.25
C ARG A 131 -2.55 -16.59 -9.76
N PRO A 132 -1.55 -16.47 -8.88
CA PRO A 132 -1.58 -16.66 -7.42
C PRO A 132 -2.01 -15.42 -6.60
N GLU A 133 -2.41 -14.31 -7.23
CA GLU A 133 -2.47 -12.98 -6.59
C GLU A 133 -3.66 -12.73 -5.66
N GLY A 134 -4.69 -13.57 -5.69
CA GLY A 134 -5.92 -13.39 -4.90
C GLY A 134 -6.86 -12.35 -5.50
N VAL A 135 -7.53 -11.57 -4.65
CA VAL A 135 -8.51 -10.57 -5.09
C VAL A 135 -7.88 -9.51 -6.02
N CYS A 136 -8.51 -9.32 -7.17
CA CYS A 136 -8.15 -8.33 -8.16
C CYS A 136 -9.37 -7.65 -8.79
N TRP A 137 -9.11 -6.53 -9.46
CA TRP A 137 -10.11 -5.78 -10.20
C TRP A 137 -9.76 -5.71 -11.67
N ILE A 138 -10.68 -6.19 -12.50
CA ILE A 138 -10.64 -6.06 -13.95
C ILE A 138 -11.25 -4.70 -14.29
N LEU A 139 -10.39 -3.77 -14.72
CA LEU A 139 -10.78 -2.39 -15.06
C LEU A 139 -11.08 -2.26 -16.56
N SER A 140 -10.38 -3.05 -17.38
CA SER A 140 -10.62 -3.20 -18.81
C SER A 140 -10.09 -4.55 -19.28
N ASN A 141 -10.30 -4.89 -20.55
CA ASN A 141 -9.76 -6.12 -21.16
C ASN A 141 -8.21 -6.19 -21.14
N LYS A 142 -7.52 -5.08 -20.83
CA LYS A 142 -6.06 -4.99 -20.80
C LYS A 142 -5.50 -4.55 -19.44
N LEU A 143 -6.37 -4.32 -18.45
CA LEU A 143 -5.94 -3.79 -17.16
C LEU A 143 -6.63 -4.55 -16.04
N VAL A 144 -5.82 -5.35 -15.35
CA VAL A 144 -6.14 -5.99 -14.09
C VAL A 144 -5.21 -5.39 -13.04
N VAL A 145 -5.74 -5.09 -11.86
CA VAL A 145 -4.96 -4.62 -10.73
C VAL A 145 -5.28 -5.50 -9.54
N SER A 146 -4.28 -6.16 -8.97
CA SER A 146 -4.46 -6.98 -7.77
C SER A 146 -4.31 -6.14 -6.49
N ARG A 147 -4.98 -6.58 -5.43
CA ARG A 147 -4.84 -5.97 -4.10
C ARG A 147 -3.42 -6.15 -3.54
N ILE A 148 -2.79 -7.29 -3.79
CA ILE A 148 -1.43 -7.58 -3.31
C ILE A 148 -0.39 -6.67 -3.97
N GLU A 149 -0.53 -6.36 -5.27
CA GLU A 149 0.35 -5.39 -5.93
C GLU A 149 0.23 -3.99 -5.32
N LEU A 150 -1.00 -3.53 -5.01
CA LEU A 150 -1.22 -2.23 -4.39
C LEU A 150 -0.60 -2.14 -2.99
N SER A 151 -0.74 -3.20 -2.18
CA SER A 151 -0.11 -3.28 -0.86
C SER A 151 1.41 -3.32 -0.94
N ASP A 152 1.98 -4.09 -1.88
CA ASP A 152 3.43 -4.13 -2.11
C ASP A 152 3.98 -2.78 -2.56
N LEU A 153 3.27 -2.07 -3.44
CA LEU A 153 3.63 -0.72 -3.86
C LEU A 153 3.62 0.26 -2.68
N LEU A 154 2.64 0.15 -1.77
CA LEU A 154 2.57 0.98 -0.56
C LEU A 154 3.74 0.69 0.39
N ILE A 155 3.99 -0.59 0.72
CA ILE A 155 5.13 -1.00 1.55
C ILE A 155 6.43 -0.44 0.98
N LYS A 156 6.65 -0.63 -0.32
CA LYS A 156 7.83 -0.14 -1.04
C LYS A 156 7.97 1.38 -0.97
N ALA A 157 6.88 2.13 -1.11
CA ALA A 157 6.91 3.59 -1.04
C ALA A 157 7.25 4.10 0.37
N LEU A 158 6.70 3.47 1.41
CA LEU A 158 6.99 3.83 2.80
C LEU A 158 8.43 3.49 3.20
N ASN A 159 8.96 2.34 2.78
CA ASN A 159 10.35 1.97 3.03
C ASN A 159 11.35 2.97 2.45
N LYS A 160 11.08 3.47 1.23
CA LYS A 160 11.91 4.52 0.60
C LYS A 160 12.00 5.81 1.43
N ILE A 161 10.95 6.16 2.17
CA ILE A 161 11.00 7.33 3.06
C ILE A 161 11.96 7.09 4.23
N GLY A 162 11.91 5.89 4.81
CA GLY A 162 12.77 5.49 5.93
C GLY A 162 14.25 5.53 5.60
N GLU A 163 14.62 5.08 4.41
CA GLU A 163 16.02 5.09 3.92
C GLU A 163 16.64 6.50 3.92
N VAL A 164 15.87 7.53 3.54
CA VAL A 164 16.37 8.92 3.51
C VAL A 164 16.52 9.52 4.91
N ARG A 165 15.69 9.11 5.87
CA ARG A 165 15.82 9.56 7.27
C ARG A 165 17.08 9.00 7.93
N ASN A 166 17.39 7.73 7.67
CA ASN A 166 18.63 7.11 8.14
C ASN A 166 19.88 7.78 7.54
N ILE A 167 19.85 8.16 6.26
CA ILE A 167 20.96 8.89 5.62
C ILE A 167 21.20 10.27 6.26
N LYS A 168 20.14 11.02 6.61
CA LYS A 168 20.30 12.33 7.28
C LYS A 168 20.81 12.21 8.71
N GLN A 169 20.48 11.14 9.44
CA GLN A 169 21.03 10.89 10.78
C GLN A 169 22.48 10.41 10.74
N VAL A 170 22.84 9.52 9.80
CA VAL A 170 24.22 9.06 9.59
C VAL A 170 25.14 10.21 9.13
N ARG A 171 24.68 11.07 8.21
CA ARG A 171 25.45 12.26 7.80
C ARG A 171 25.60 13.31 8.90
N ARG A 172 24.67 13.41 9.84
CA ARG A 172 24.83 14.28 11.02
C ARG A 172 25.86 13.72 12.01
N LYS A 173 25.94 12.39 12.19
CA LYS A 173 26.97 11.78 13.05
C LYS A 173 28.38 12.00 12.50
N ASN A 174 28.57 11.81 11.19
CA ASN A 174 29.90 11.92 10.58
C ASN A 174 30.46 13.36 10.47
N ILE A 175 29.66 14.40 10.70
CA ILE A 175 30.14 15.81 10.69
C ILE A 175 30.70 16.22 12.06
N PHE A 176 30.38 15.50 13.14
CA PHE A 176 30.93 15.79 14.47
C PHE A 176 32.18 14.98 14.82
N ASP A 177 32.49 13.91 14.08
CA ASP A 177 33.72 13.12 14.28
C ASP A 177 34.96 13.75 13.60
N GLU A 178 34.79 14.76 12.73
CA GLU A 178 35.89 15.50 12.08
C GLU A 178 36.29 16.80 12.81
N ILE A 179 35.63 17.15 13.92
CA ILE A 179 35.92 18.41 14.66
C ILE A 179 36.74 18.17 15.95
N ASP A 180 36.92 16.91 16.38
CA ASP A 180 37.48 16.60 17.70
C ASP A 180 38.91 16.01 17.70
N THR A 181 39.71 16.29 16.67
CA THR A 181 41.14 15.85 16.62
C THR A 181 42.14 17.00 16.51
N GLY A 182 41.71 18.25 16.70
CA GLY A 182 42.51 19.44 16.35
C GLY A 182 42.99 20.34 17.49
N GLN A 183 42.75 20.03 18.77
CA GLN A 183 43.24 20.86 19.89
C GLN A 183 43.68 20.04 21.10
N SER A 184 44.88 19.46 21.01
CA SER A 184 45.74 19.28 22.18
C SER A 184 47.20 19.29 21.71
N GLU A 185 47.90 20.39 21.92
CA GLU A 185 49.26 20.40 22.44
C GLU A 185 49.68 21.84 22.74
N HIS A 186 49.85 22.08 24.03
CA HIS A 186 50.55 23.20 24.64
C HIS A 186 52.06 22.91 24.67
#